data_AF-A0A9D8UPM2-F1
#
_entry.id   AF-A0A9D8UPM2-F1
#
_cell.length_a   1.000
_cell.length_b   1.000
_cell.length_c   1.000
_cell.angle_alpha   90.00
_cell.angle_beta   90.00
_cell.angle_gamma   90.00
#
_symmetry.space_group_name_H-M   'P 1'
#
loop_
_entity.id
_entity.type
_entity.pdbx_description
1 polymer ?
#
loop_
_entity_poly.entity_id
_entity_poly.type
_entity_poly.pdbx_seq_one_letter_code
_entity_poly.pdbx_strand_id
1 'polypeptide(L)'
;MTVIQKLGIGYAVMFFAVVGIGYVPAFNDENGYLFGLFSLQWYDDALHAFSGVWALAASLISHAQAVLYFRLFGSVYLFDGLLGLITGSGCLDGGIFIDGFRPLNDIELPVRFFANAPHLAIGGIAVLIGFWLAGRTRAPAAA
;
A
#
# COMPACT_ATOMS: atom_id res chain seq x y z
N MET A 1 -11.39 -18.14 -11.03
CA MET A 1 -10.63 -17.31 -10.08
C MET A 1 -11.40 -17.22 -8.77
N THR A 2 -10.71 -17.40 -7.65
CA THR A 2 -11.28 -17.27 -6.31
C THR A 2 -11.57 -15.82 -5.95
N VAL A 3 -12.32 -15.58 -4.87
CA VAL A 3 -12.55 -14.21 -4.36
C VAL A 3 -11.22 -13.51 -4.07
N ILE A 4 -10.25 -14.21 -3.46
CA ILE A 4 -8.93 -13.63 -3.16
C ILE A 4 -8.20 -13.21 -4.43
N GLN A 5 -8.22 -14.02 -5.49
CA GLN A 5 -7.60 -13.64 -6.77
C GLN A 5 -8.29 -12.43 -7.42
N LYS A 6 -9.62 -12.33 -7.33
CA LYS A 6 -10.35 -11.15 -7.84
C LYS A 6 -9.98 -9.88 -7.06
N LEU A 7 -9.87 -9.98 -5.73
CA LEU A 7 -9.42 -8.88 -4.89
C LEU A 7 -7.98 -8.46 -5.25
N GLY A 8 -7.10 -9.42 -5.55
CA GLY A 8 -5.73 -9.13 -5.97
C GLY A 8 -5.66 -8.40 -7.31
N ILE A 9 -6.53 -8.72 -8.28
CA ILE A 9 -6.70 -7.90 -9.49
C ILE A 9 -7.16 -6.48 -9.14
N GLY A 10 -8.12 -6.35 -8.21
CA GLY A 10 -8.56 -5.05 -7.71
C GLY A 10 -7.42 -4.22 -7.13
N TYR A 11 -6.54 -4.85 -6.33
CA TYR A 11 -5.32 -4.23 -5.81
C TYR A 11 -4.34 -3.84 -6.92
N ALA A 12 -4.19 -4.66 -7.96
CA ALA A 12 -3.35 -4.31 -9.10
C ALA A 12 -3.85 -3.03 -9.78
N VAL A 13 -5.15 -2.95 -10.09
CA VAL A 13 -5.78 -1.77 -10.69
C VAL A 13 -5.61 -0.55 -9.78
N MET A 14 -5.83 -0.71 -8.48
CA MET A 14 -5.66 0.36 -7.49
C MET A 14 -4.22 0.89 -7.48
N PHE A 15 -3.19 0.04 -7.43
CA PHE A 15 -1.80 0.50 -7.43
C PHE A 15 -1.42 1.21 -8.73
N PHE A 16 -1.87 0.72 -9.89
CA PHE A 16 -1.66 1.43 -11.15
C PHE A 16 -2.41 2.76 -11.20
N ALA A 17 -3.60 2.84 -10.61
CA ALA A 17 -4.33 4.09 -10.47
C ALA A 17 -3.62 5.09 -9.53
N VAL A 18 -3.02 4.62 -8.44
CA VAL A 18 -2.21 5.44 -7.51
C VAL A 18 -0.99 6.03 -8.20
N VAL A 19 -0.29 5.25 -9.02
CA VAL A 19 0.82 5.79 -9.83
C VAL A 19 0.26 6.78 -10.86
N GLY A 20 -0.79 6.39 -11.59
CA GLY A 20 -1.35 7.22 -12.66
C GLY A 20 -1.91 8.56 -12.18
N ILE A 21 -2.55 8.62 -11.00
CA ILE A 21 -3.14 9.85 -10.47
C ILE A 21 -2.08 10.88 -10.10
N GLY A 22 -0.87 10.45 -9.72
CA GLY A 22 0.27 11.33 -9.48
C GLY A 22 0.60 12.21 -10.69
N TYR A 23 0.42 11.68 -11.90
CA TYR A 23 0.73 12.39 -13.14
C TYR A 23 -0.43 13.23 -13.70
N VAL A 24 -1.53 13.37 -12.96
CA VAL A 24 -2.65 14.23 -13.35
C VAL A 24 -2.42 15.64 -12.80
N PRO A 25 -2.15 16.67 -13.65
CA PRO A 25 -1.77 17.99 -13.16
C PRO A 25 -2.80 18.65 -12.23
N ALA A 26 -4.10 18.35 -12.43
CA ALA A 26 -5.17 18.92 -11.61
C ALA A 26 -5.13 18.52 -10.12
N PHE A 27 -4.36 17.48 -9.76
CA PHE A 27 -4.20 17.03 -8.37
C PHE A 27 -2.87 17.43 -7.76
N ASN A 28 -1.99 18.08 -8.51
CA ASN A 28 -0.69 18.53 -8.03
C ASN A 28 -0.78 20.02 -7.68
N ASP A 29 -0.18 20.40 -6.55
CA ASP A 29 -0.08 21.81 -6.16
C ASP A 29 1.03 22.54 -6.93
N GLU A 30 1.19 23.83 -6.66
CA GLU A 30 2.20 24.70 -7.30
C GLU A 30 3.64 24.22 -7.07
N ASN A 31 3.87 23.45 -6.00
CA ASN A 31 5.18 22.91 -5.63
C ASN A 31 5.37 21.46 -6.15
N GLY A 32 4.38 20.89 -6.83
CA GLY A 32 4.43 19.53 -7.37
C GLY A 32 4.09 18.43 -6.36
N TYR A 33 3.44 18.75 -5.24
CA TYR A 33 2.93 17.74 -4.30
C TYR A 33 1.54 17.27 -4.71
N LEU A 34 1.36 15.95 -4.78
CA LEU A 34 0.05 15.34 -5.01
C LEU A 34 -0.84 15.60 -3.78
N PHE A 35 -2.00 16.22 -4.01
CA PHE A 35 -2.95 16.69 -3.01
C PHE A 35 -2.33 17.60 -1.93
N GLY A 36 -1.17 18.22 -2.20
CA GLY A 36 -0.42 19.03 -1.23
C GLY A 36 0.23 18.23 -0.11
N LEU A 37 0.30 16.90 -0.22
CA LEU A 37 0.79 16.00 0.84
C LEU A 37 1.96 15.11 0.40
N PHE A 38 1.91 14.58 -0.82
CA PHE A 38 2.85 13.55 -1.26
C PHE A 38 3.83 14.11 -2.29
N SER A 39 5.13 14.01 -2.02
CA SER A 39 6.14 14.32 -3.05
C SER A 39 6.20 13.19 -4.05
N LEU A 40 6.11 13.48 -5.35
CA LEU A 40 6.30 12.46 -6.38
C LEU A 40 7.78 12.08 -6.50
N GLN A 41 8.15 10.93 -5.96
CA GLN A 41 9.48 10.35 -6.14
C GLN A 41 9.38 9.13 -7.07
N TRP A 42 10.31 9.02 -8.01
CA TRP A 42 10.30 7.92 -8.99
C TRP A 42 10.42 6.54 -8.32
N TYR A 43 11.08 6.44 -7.16
CA TYR A 43 11.24 5.18 -6.44
C TYR A 43 9.95 4.77 -5.73
N ASP A 44 9.15 5.74 -5.26
CA ASP A 44 7.81 5.46 -4.72
C ASP A 44 6.91 4.95 -5.83
N ASP A 45 6.92 5.59 -7.00
CA ASP A 45 6.17 5.12 -8.17
C ASP A 45 6.58 3.71 -8.59
N ALA A 46 7.89 3.42 -8.59
CA ALA A 46 8.41 2.10 -8.91
C ALA A 46 7.93 1.05 -7.90
N LEU A 47 7.93 1.37 -6.60
CA LEU A 47 7.46 0.48 -5.54
C LEU A 47 5.96 0.18 -5.69
N HIS A 48 5.13 1.20 -5.93
CA HIS A 48 3.69 1.04 -6.13
C HIS A 48 3.40 0.26 -7.43
N ALA A 49 4.05 0.60 -8.54
CA ALA A 49 3.91 -0.12 -9.80
C ALA A 49 4.31 -1.59 -9.66
N PHE A 50 5.43 -1.87 -8.98
CA PHE A 50 5.87 -3.24 -8.69
C PHE A 50 4.85 -3.99 -7.82
N SER A 51 4.31 -3.33 -6.80
CA SER A 51 3.24 -3.88 -5.96
C SER A 51 2.01 -4.26 -6.79
N GLY A 52 1.64 -3.44 -7.78
CA GLY A 52 0.56 -3.72 -8.72
C GLY A 52 0.85 -4.87 -9.68
N VAL A 53 2.05 -4.91 -10.27
CA VAL A 53 2.49 -6.00 -11.15
C VAL A 53 2.50 -7.34 -10.40
N TRP A 54 3.03 -7.36 -9.18
CA TRP A 54 3.03 -8.57 -8.36
C TRP A 54 1.60 -8.99 -8.02
N ALA A 55 0.73 -8.07 -7.61
CA ALA A 55 -0.68 -8.36 -7.33
C ALA A 55 -1.36 -9.05 -8.51
N LEU A 56 -1.15 -8.51 -9.72
CA LEU A 56 -1.71 -9.05 -10.95
C LEU A 56 -1.14 -10.45 -11.24
N ALA A 57 0.18 -10.60 -11.24
CA ALA A 57 0.84 -11.87 -11.49
C ALA A 57 0.39 -12.95 -10.50
N ALA A 58 0.43 -12.66 -9.19
CA ALA A 58 0.01 -13.58 -8.14
C ALA A 58 -1.46 -14.00 -8.31
N SER A 59 -2.33 -13.05 -8.67
CA SER A 59 -3.75 -13.29 -8.92
C SER A 59 -3.99 -14.19 -10.12
N LEU A 60 -3.21 -14.03 -11.19
CA LEU A 60 -3.31 -14.87 -12.39
C LEU A 60 -2.73 -16.27 -12.20
N ILE A 61 -1.69 -16.42 -11.35
CA ILE A 61 -1.04 -17.70 -11.11
C ILE A 61 -1.93 -18.64 -10.27
N SER A 62 -2.28 -18.27 -9.03
CA SER A 62 -3.12 -19.14 -8.19
C SER A 62 -3.69 -18.44 -6.96
N HIS A 63 -4.68 -19.07 -6.31
CA HIS A 63 -5.19 -18.63 -4.99
C HIS A 63 -4.06 -18.55 -3.96
N ALA A 64 -3.17 -19.54 -3.90
CA ALA A 64 -2.09 -19.55 -2.90
C ALA A 64 -1.12 -18.38 -3.09
N GLN A 65 -0.79 -18.04 -4.34
CA GLN A 65 0.05 -16.87 -4.65
C GLN A 65 -0.64 -15.56 -4.30
N ALA A 66 -1.94 -15.41 -4.61
CA ALA A 66 -2.70 -14.22 -4.21
C ALA A 66 -2.76 -14.07 -2.67
N VAL A 67 -2.94 -15.16 -1.92
CA VAL A 67 -2.89 -15.12 -0.45
C VAL A 67 -1.50 -14.71 0.05
N LEU A 68 -0.43 -15.26 -0.54
CA LEU A 68 0.93 -14.90 -0.16
C LEU A 68 1.20 -13.41 -0.40
N TYR A 69 0.77 -12.89 -1.54
CA TYR A 69 0.84 -11.45 -1.85
C TYR A 69 0.18 -10.61 -0.76
N PHE A 70 -1.08 -10.89 -0.42
CA PHE A 70 -1.81 -10.12 0.61
C PHE A 70 -1.14 -10.18 1.99
N ARG A 71 -0.55 -11.32 2.36
CA ARG A 71 0.16 -11.46 3.62
C ARG A 71 1.45 -10.65 3.64
N LEU A 72 2.27 -10.75 2.60
CA LEU A 72 3.56 -10.06 2.54
C LEU A 72 3.36 -8.56 2.36
N PHE A 73 2.77 -8.15 1.24
CA PHE A 73 2.61 -6.73 0.92
C PHE A 73 1.66 -6.06 1.91
N GLY A 74 0.58 -6.72 2.32
CA GLY A 74 -0.32 -6.15 3.34
C GLY A 74 0.40 -5.87 4.66
N SER A 75 1.24 -6.78 5.14
CA SER A 75 1.99 -6.57 6.39
C SER A 75 3.01 -5.44 6.24
N VAL A 76 3.70 -5.37 5.11
CA VAL A 76 4.73 -4.35 4.84
C VAL A 76 4.11 -2.95 4.76
N TYR A 77 3.02 -2.78 3.99
CA TYR A 77 2.32 -1.48 3.91
C TYR A 77 1.67 -1.08 5.23
N LEU A 78 1.11 -2.02 5.99
CA LEU A 78 0.55 -1.71 7.31
C LEU A 78 1.64 -1.29 8.29
N PHE A 79 2.76 -2.01 8.30
CA PHE A 79 3.91 -1.68 9.12
C PHE A 79 4.46 -0.29 8.78
N ASP A 80 4.55 0.02 7.49
CA ASP A 80 4.98 1.33 7.01
C ASP A 80 4.08 2.46 7.50
N GLY A 81 2.76 2.36 7.30
CA GLY A 81 1.82 3.39 7.76
C GLY A 81 1.79 3.54 9.29
N LEU A 82 1.99 2.45 10.04
CA LEU A 82 2.12 2.51 11.49
C LEU A 82 3.43 3.19 11.90
N LEU A 83 4.54 2.85 11.26
CA LEU A 83 5.82 3.48 11.50
C LEU A 83 5.73 4.97 11.20
N GLY A 84 5.32 5.37 10.00
CA GLY A 84 5.24 6.79 9.65
C GLY A 84 4.26 7.57 10.54
N LEU A 85 3.20 6.94 11.05
CA LEU A 85 2.32 7.57 12.04
C LEU A 85 2.98 7.75 13.42
N ILE A 86 3.96 6.92 13.80
CA ILE A 86 4.70 6.99 15.07
C ILE A 86 5.96 7.86 14.93
N THR A 87 6.65 7.77 13.80
CA THR A 87 7.99 8.32 13.53
C THR A 87 7.99 9.55 12.65
N GLY A 88 6.93 9.79 11.88
CA GLY A 88 6.84 10.88 10.94
C GLY A 88 7.62 10.62 9.65
N SER A 89 8.19 9.41 9.52
CA SER A 89 9.03 9.01 8.40
C SER A 89 8.67 7.58 8.00
N GLY A 90 8.32 7.38 6.72
CA GLY A 90 8.05 6.06 6.16
C GLY A 90 9.31 5.19 6.09
N CYS A 91 9.10 3.88 5.97
CA CYS A 91 10.15 2.90 5.74
C CYS A 91 10.24 2.52 4.26
N LEU A 92 9.10 2.45 3.56
CA LEU A 92 8.98 2.03 2.16
C LEU A 92 9.53 3.07 1.20
N ASP A 93 9.36 4.36 1.52
CA ASP A 93 9.97 5.49 0.83
C ASP A 93 11.44 5.73 1.26
N GLY A 94 11.94 4.96 2.23
CA GLY A 94 13.26 5.14 2.82
C GLY A 94 13.40 6.35 3.74
N GLY A 95 12.30 7.07 4.04
CA GLY A 95 12.31 8.32 4.80
C GLY A 95 12.96 8.17 6.18
N ILE A 96 12.76 7.05 6.86
CA ILE A 96 13.37 6.80 8.18
C ILE A 96 14.90 6.71 8.13
N PHE A 97 15.48 6.35 6.98
CA PHE A 97 16.93 6.28 6.80
C PHE A 97 17.53 7.61 6.34
N ILE A 98 16.73 8.47 5.70
CA ILE A 98 17.15 9.78 5.19
C ILE A 98 16.94 10.85 6.26
N ASP A 99 15.76 10.89 6.85
CA ASP A 99 15.30 11.95 7.76
C ASP A 99 15.30 11.53 9.24
N GLY A 100 15.42 10.23 9.52
CA GLY A 100 15.38 9.71 10.88
C GLY A 100 13.99 9.83 11.52
N PHE A 101 13.97 9.88 12.85
CA PHE A 101 12.75 10.04 13.64
C PHE A 101 12.38 11.52 13.76
N ARG A 102 11.21 11.91 13.25
CA ARG A 102 10.69 13.27 13.34
C ARG A 102 9.77 13.41 14.55
N PRO A 103 10.09 14.26 15.53
CA PRO A 103 9.28 14.40 16.73
C PRO A 103 7.87 14.94 16.43
N LEU A 104 6.92 14.66 17.32
CA LEU A 104 5.47 14.90 17.10
C LEU A 104 5.09 16.37 16.90
N ASN A 105 5.98 17.30 17.27
CA ASN A 105 5.80 18.73 17.12
C ASN A 105 6.35 19.29 15.80
N ASP A 106 7.09 18.49 15.01
CA ASP A 106 7.66 18.93 13.73
C ASP A 106 6.64 18.88 12.58
N ILE A 107 5.66 17.98 12.65
CA ILE A 107 4.61 17.80 11.65
C ILE A 107 3.26 17.85 12.35
N GLU A 108 2.36 18.68 11.84
CA GLU A 108 1.00 18.74 12.37
C GLU A 108 0.33 17.36 12.31
N LEU A 109 -0.33 16.96 13.39
CA LEU A 109 -0.95 15.64 13.51
C LEU A 109 -1.90 15.28 12.35
N PRO A 110 -2.74 16.20 11.82
CA PRO A 110 -3.57 15.90 10.66
C PRO A 110 -2.76 15.54 9.42
N VAL A 111 -1.70 16.30 9.12
CA VAL A 111 -0.80 16.04 7.98
C VAL A 111 -0.15 14.67 8.13
N ARG A 112 0.37 14.36 9.34
CA ARG A 112 0.96 13.06 9.64
C ARG A 112 -0.04 11.92 9.46
N PHE A 113 -1.27 12.09 9.92
CA PHE A 113 -2.30 11.07 9.79
C PHE A 113 -2.68 10.84 8.32
N PHE A 114 -2.99 11.91 7.57
CA PHE A 114 -3.43 11.78 6.17
C PHE A 114 -2.32 11.32 5.22
N ALA A 115 -1.05 11.66 5.50
CA ALA A 115 0.08 11.12 4.75
C ALA A 115 0.24 9.60 4.93
N ASN A 116 -0.12 9.06 6.10
CA ASN A 116 0.02 7.62 6.40
C ASN A 116 -1.28 6.81 6.19
N ALA A 117 -2.43 7.49 6.09
CA ALA A 117 -3.73 6.86 5.93
C ALA A 117 -3.83 5.91 4.72
N PRO A 118 -3.25 6.21 3.53
CA PRO A 118 -3.26 5.29 2.41
C PRO A 118 -2.59 3.95 2.74
N HIS A 119 -1.41 3.97 3.34
CA HIS A 119 -0.68 2.75 3.71
C HIS A 119 -1.38 1.95 4.81
N LEU A 120 -1.94 2.64 5.81
CA LEU A 120 -2.76 2.01 6.85
C LEU A 120 -4.00 1.32 6.27
N ALA A 121 -4.71 1.98 5.34
CA ALA A 121 -5.91 1.43 4.72
C ALA A 121 -5.57 0.25 3.78
N ILE A 122 -4.64 0.45 2.85
CA ILE A 122 -4.23 -0.55 1.87
C ILE A 122 -3.64 -1.78 2.59
N GLY A 123 -2.72 -1.55 3.53
CA GLY A 123 -2.07 -2.59 4.31
C GLY A 123 -3.03 -3.30 5.26
N GLY A 124 -3.84 -2.56 6.01
CA GLY A 124 -4.82 -3.10 6.95
C GLY A 124 -5.86 -3.99 6.26
N ILE A 125 -6.44 -3.53 5.15
CA ILE A 125 -7.38 -4.32 4.36
C ILE A 125 -6.69 -5.56 3.77
N ALA A 126 -5.45 -5.43 3.28
CA ALA A 126 -4.69 -6.55 2.73
C ALA A 126 -4.38 -7.61 3.79
N VAL A 127 -4.01 -7.22 5.01
CA VAL A 127 -3.82 -8.13 6.14
C VAL A 127 -5.12 -8.86 6.48
N LEU A 128 -6.26 -8.16 6.54
CA LEU A 128 -7.57 -8.79 6.76
C LEU A 128 -7.89 -9.80 5.66
N ILE A 129 -7.61 -9.48 4.40
CA ILE A 129 -7.80 -10.40 3.28
C ILE A 129 -6.89 -11.63 3.41
N GLY A 130 -5.59 -11.42 3.62
CA GLY A 130 -4.57 -12.47 3.58
C GLY A 130 -4.57 -13.42 4.79
N PHE A 131 -4.93 -12.93 5.98
CA PHE A 131 -4.91 -13.72 7.21
C PHE A 131 -6.30 -14.21 7.64
N TRP A 132 -7.35 -13.38 7.48
CA TRP A 132 -8.69 -13.73 7.95
C TRP A 132 -9.59 -14.27 6.83
N LEU A 133 -9.79 -13.49 5.75
CA LEU A 133 -10.73 -13.88 4.69
C LEU A 133 -10.25 -15.13 3.93
N ALA A 134 -8.96 -15.20 3.60
CA ALA A 134 -8.35 -16.32 2.91
C ALA A 134 -8.53 -17.66 3.64
N GLY A 135 -8.58 -17.65 4.99
CA GLY A 135 -8.82 -18.83 5.79
C GLY A 135 -10.25 -19.35 5.68
N ARG A 136 -11.21 -18.45 5.43
CA ARG A 136 -12.65 -18.76 5.30
C ARG A 136 -13.06 -19.15 3.88
N THR A 137 -12.27 -18.77 2.88
CA THR A 137 -12.55 -19.07 1.46
C THR A 137 -11.87 -20.35 0.95
N ARG A 138 -11.13 -21.07 1.80
CA ARG A 138 -10.70 -22.44 1.47
C ARG A 138 -11.94 -23.32 1.40
N ALA A 139 -12.25 -23.83 0.21
CA ALA A 139 -13.24 -24.88 0.07
C ALA A 139 -12.87 -26.04 1.02
N PRO A 140 -13.83 -26.68 1.69
CA PRO A 140 -13.54 -27.88 2.48
C PRO A 140 -12.83 -28.88 1.57
N ALA A 141 -11.73 -29.46 2.06
CA ALA A 141 -11.06 -30.54 1.36
C ALA A 141 -12.12 -31.61 1.08
N ALA A 142 -12.29 -31.99 -0.18
CA ALA A 142 -13.16 -33.10 -0.53
C ALA A 142 -12.67 -34.32 0.27
N ALA A 143 -13.53 -34.80 1.16
CA ALA A 143 -13.30 -35.99 1.98
C ALA A 143 -13.46 -37.25 1.14
#